data_AF-A0A0W8FYP4-F1
#
_entry.id   AF-A0A0W8FYP4-F1
#
_cell.length_a   1.000
_cell.length_b   1.000
_cell.length_c   1.000
_cell.angle_alpha   90.00
_cell.angle_beta   90.00
_cell.angle_gamma   90.00
#
_symmetry.space_group_name_H-M   'P 1'
#
loop_
_entity.id
_entity.type
_entity.pdbx_description
1 polymer ?
#
loop_
_entity_poly.entity_id
_entity_poly.type
_entity_poly.pdbx_seq_one_letter_code
_entity_poly.pdbx_strand_id
1 'polypeptide(L)'
;MEKIEDKHEQLDRQLEQRKLENQRRFEANKIAELRRSKTQEVSESEKRAYVKKQLEGARLTPKEIAEKRRLRTPELLENANSEKERRHIENYREYKNLWESNKIEWGEPVKKNVNGRDIVSPELTDPQWSAKNEKFWSHHAKTFEEYRSYAEKLPQIKEQLSHGKKIEEIKLDKELGASANFWYSERPIKLTQYKDSLIVTESGFHRATLAKMYDLNDVPTEIKEAYIKK
;
A
#
# COMPACT_ATOMS: atom_id res chain seq x y z
N MET A 1 -39.47 -56.72 27.84
CA MET A 1 -38.76 -56.04 26.73
C MET A 1 -38.10 -54.73 27.16
N GLU A 2 -37.98 -54.44 28.47
CA GLU A 2 -37.59 -53.10 28.96
C GLU A 2 -36.10 -52.97 29.35
N LYS A 3 -35.30 -54.05 29.30
CA LYS A 3 -33.87 -54.05 29.68
C LYS A 3 -32.88 -53.89 28.52
N ILE A 4 -33.37 -53.85 27.28
CA ILE A 4 -32.53 -53.80 26.07
C ILE A 4 -32.37 -52.35 25.58
N GLU A 5 -33.41 -51.52 25.69
CA GLU A 5 -33.40 -50.11 25.28
C GLU A 5 -32.44 -49.26 26.14
N ASP A 6 -32.43 -49.47 27.46
CA ASP A 6 -31.52 -48.76 28.38
C ASP A 6 -30.03 -49.03 28.10
N LYS A 7 -29.69 -50.24 27.62
CA LYS A 7 -28.31 -50.60 27.26
C LYS A 7 -27.86 -49.95 25.96
N HIS A 8 -28.77 -49.76 25.01
CA HIS A 8 -28.44 -49.08 23.74
C HIS A 8 -28.19 -47.59 23.96
N GLU A 9 -29.02 -46.93 24.77
CA GLU A 9 -28.86 -45.50 25.07
C GLU A 9 -27.59 -45.20 25.90
N GLN A 10 -27.17 -46.15 26.75
CA GLN A 10 -25.93 -46.06 27.51
C GLN A 10 -24.69 -46.30 26.63
N LEU A 11 -24.79 -47.20 25.63
CA LEU A 11 -23.73 -47.46 24.66
C LEU A 11 -23.52 -46.27 23.72
N ASP A 12 -24.60 -45.63 23.26
CA ASP A 12 -24.54 -44.46 22.39
C ASP A 12 -23.92 -43.24 23.10
N ARG A 13 -24.24 -43.05 24.39
CA ARG A 13 -23.59 -42.02 25.22
C ARG A 13 -22.10 -42.28 25.41
N GLN A 14 -21.67 -43.54 25.58
CA GLN A 14 -20.25 -43.89 25.67
C GLN A 14 -19.53 -43.70 24.32
N LEU A 15 -20.19 -44.00 23.21
CA LEU A 15 -19.67 -43.77 21.86
C LEU A 15 -19.45 -42.28 21.59
N GLU A 16 -20.39 -41.43 21.98
CA GLU A 16 -20.22 -39.98 21.82
C GLU A 16 -19.17 -39.39 22.74
N GLN A 17 -19.06 -39.87 23.99
CA GLN A 17 -17.96 -39.46 24.85
C GLN A 17 -16.60 -39.85 24.27
N ARG A 18 -16.47 -41.06 23.70
CA ARG A 18 -15.23 -41.49 23.02
C ARG A 18 -14.93 -40.66 21.78
N LYS A 19 -15.93 -40.26 20.99
CA LYS A 19 -15.73 -39.37 19.84
C LYS A 19 -15.25 -38.00 20.29
N LEU A 20 -15.86 -37.43 21.34
CA LEU A 20 -15.47 -36.14 21.89
C LEU A 20 -14.05 -36.18 22.48
N GLU A 21 -13.69 -37.28 23.15
CA GLU A 21 -12.36 -37.46 23.73
C GLU A 21 -11.29 -37.66 22.64
N ASN A 22 -11.61 -38.40 21.58
CA ASN A 22 -10.75 -38.54 20.40
C ASN A 22 -10.55 -37.20 19.67
N GLN A 23 -11.61 -36.40 19.56
CA GLN A 23 -11.53 -35.07 18.94
C GLN A 23 -10.66 -34.13 19.78
N ARG A 24 -10.82 -34.13 21.11
CA ARG A 24 -9.96 -33.36 22.03
C ARG A 24 -8.50 -33.81 21.98
N ARG A 25 -8.25 -35.12 21.90
CA ARG A 25 -6.88 -35.65 21.72
C ARG A 25 -6.28 -35.24 20.37
N PHE A 26 -7.07 -35.25 19.31
CA PHE A 26 -6.64 -34.80 17.99
C PHE A 26 -6.27 -33.31 18.00
N GLU A 27 -7.11 -32.46 18.60
CA GLU A 27 -6.83 -31.03 18.74
C GLU A 27 -5.63 -30.74 19.65
N ALA A 28 -5.51 -31.45 20.77
CA ALA A 28 -4.37 -31.33 21.67
C ALA A 28 -3.05 -31.73 20.98
N ASN A 29 -3.06 -32.81 20.18
CA ASN A 29 -1.91 -33.22 19.39
C ASN A 29 -1.57 -32.19 18.30
N LYS A 30 -2.57 -31.63 17.62
CA LYS A 30 -2.37 -30.56 16.62
C LYS A 30 -1.76 -29.31 17.24
N ILE A 31 -2.21 -28.92 18.44
CA ILE A 31 -1.66 -27.78 19.19
C ILE A 31 -0.24 -28.08 19.68
N ALA A 32 0.04 -29.30 20.15
CA ALA A 32 1.37 -29.73 20.55
C ALA A 32 2.36 -29.76 19.37
N GLU A 33 1.90 -30.17 18.18
CA GLU A 33 2.67 -30.16 16.93
C GLU A 33 2.95 -28.72 16.45
N LEU A 34 1.95 -27.84 16.49
CA LEU A 34 2.11 -26.40 16.21
C LEU A 34 3.05 -25.70 17.20
N ARG A 35 3.06 -26.15 18.46
CA ARG A 35 4.01 -25.67 19.48
C ARG A 35 5.42 -26.20 19.23
N ARG A 36 5.58 -27.50 18.93
CA ARG A 36 6.89 -28.08 18.53
C ARG A 36 7.46 -27.41 17.28
N SER A 37 6.63 -27.08 16.28
CA SER A 37 7.08 -26.32 15.10
C SER A 37 7.46 -24.87 15.39
N LYS A 38 7.04 -24.30 16.53
CA LYS A 38 7.41 -22.95 16.98
C LYS A 38 8.67 -22.91 17.87
N THR A 39 9.10 -24.03 18.45
CA THR A 39 10.24 -24.07 19.39
C THR A 39 11.41 -24.98 19.00
N GLN A 40 11.35 -25.70 17.87
CA GLN A 40 12.53 -26.33 17.27
C GLN A 40 12.82 -25.67 15.93
N GLU A 41 14.08 -25.23 15.72
CA GLU A 41 14.61 -24.99 14.39
C GLU A 41 14.52 -26.29 13.60
N VAL A 42 13.39 -26.48 12.91
CA VAL A 42 13.25 -27.54 11.92
C VAL A 42 14.33 -27.30 10.89
N SER A 43 15.23 -28.28 10.76
CA SER A 43 16.36 -28.17 9.85
C SER A 43 15.85 -27.88 8.43
N GLU A 44 16.61 -27.15 7.62
CA GLU A 44 16.19 -26.85 6.24
C GLU A 44 15.85 -28.12 5.45
N SER A 45 16.50 -29.25 5.74
CA SER A 45 16.23 -30.54 5.10
C SER A 45 14.84 -31.07 5.44
N GLU A 46 14.37 -30.93 6.67
CA GLU A 46 13.03 -31.33 7.11
C GLU A 46 11.94 -30.39 6.56
N LYS A 47 12.21 -29.08 6.50
CA LYS A 47 11.33 -28.11 5.82
C LYS A 47 11.19 -28.44 4.33
N ARG A 48 12.31 -28.76 3.66
CA ARG A 48 12.32 -29.18 2.25
C ARG A 48 11.60 -30.51 2.05
N ALA A 49 11.75 -31.48 2.95
CA ALA A 49 11.06 -32.77 2.89
C ALA A 49 9.54 -32.63 3.11
N TYR A 50 9.10 -31.78 4.04
CA TYR A 50 7.68 -31.49 4.28
C TYR A 50 7.03 -30.79 3.09
N VAL A 51 7.71 -29.79 2.50
CA VAL A 51 7.26 -29.10 1.28
C VAL A 51 7.23 -30.08 0.10
N LYS A 52 8.23 -30.95 -0.04
CA LYS A 52 8.26 -31.99 -1.08
C LYS A 52 7.11 -32.98 -0.92
N LYS A 53 6.80 -33.42 0.30
CA LYS A 53 5.70 -34.35 0.61
C LYS A 53 4.31 -33.73 0.41
N GLN A 54 4.15 -32.43 0.67
CA GLN A 54 2.93 -31.65 0.38
C GLN A 54 2.73 -31.46 -1.14
N LEU A 55 3.83 -31.29 -1.90
CA LEU A 55 3.80 -31.17 -3.36
C LEU A 55 3.63 -32.51 -4.08
N GLU A 56 4.14 -33.61 -3.52
CA GLU A 56 4.01 -34.97 -4.08
C GLU A 56 2.59 -35.54 -3.94
N GLY A 57 1.81 -35.09 -2.94
CA GLY A 57 0.44 -35.55 -2.70
C GLY A 57 -0.65 -34.83 -3.51
N ALA A 58 -0.35 -33.67 -4.08
CA ALA A 58 -1.28 -32.91 -4.92
C ALA A 58 -0.65 -32.69 -6.30
N ARG A 59 -0.87 -33.64 -7.22
CA ARG A 59 -0.58 -33.43 -8.64
C ARG A 59 -1.51 -32.35 -9.18
N LEU A 60 -1.13 -31.09 -8.98
CA LEU A 60 -1.78 -29.96 -9.61
C LEU A 60 -1.73 -30.17 -11.12
N THR A 61 -2.89 -30.09 -11.75
CA THR A 61 -2.99 -30.08 -13.19
C THR A 61 -2.23 -28.89 -13.78
N PRO A 62 -1.77 -28.96 -15.04
CA PRO A 62 -1.14 -27.82 -15.70
C PRO A 62 -1.98 -26.52 -15.65
N LYS A 63 -3.31 -26.63 -15.61
CA LYS A 63 -4.23 -25.49 -15.44
C LYS A 63 -4.14 -24.87 -14.04
N GLU A 64 -4.12 -25.69 -12.99
CA GLU A 64 -3.98 -25.20 -11.60
C GLU A 64 -2.58 -24.60 -11.35
N ILE A 65 -1.54 -25.12 -12.01
CA ILE A 65 -0.19 -24.53 -11.98
C ILE A 65 -0.19 -23.17 -12.66
N ALA A 66 -0.81 -23.05 -13.84
CA ALA A 66 -0.93 -21.79 -14.55
C ALA A 66 -1.74 -20.75 -13.75
N GLU A 67 -2.83 -21.18 -13.11
CA GLU A 67 -3.66 -20.34 -12.27
C GLU A 67 -2.96 -19.88 -10.99
N LYS A 68 -2.24 -20.77 -10.29
CA LYS A 68 -1.40 -20.39 -9.15
C LYS A 68 -0.29 -19.42 -9.56
N ARG A 69 0.33 -19.59 -10.73
CA ARG A 69 1.31 -18.63 -11.26
C ARG A 69 0.65 -17.28 -11.56
N ARG A 70 -0.55 -17.28 -12.14
CA ARG A 70 -1.32 -16.07 -12.41
C ARG A 70 -1.70 -15.32 -11.14
N LEU A 71 -2.07 -16.02 -10.08
CA LEU A 71 -2.43 -15.43 -8.78
C LEU A 71 -1.22 -14.99 -7.96
N ARG A 72 -0.08 -15.67 -8.11
CA ARG A 72 1.19 -15.30 -7.47
C ARG A 72 1.72 -13.95 -7.97
N THR A 73 1.46 -13.57 -9.22
CA THR A 73 1.97 -12.30 -9.77
C THR A 73 1.35 -11.07 -9.09
N PRO A 74 0.00 -10.93 -8.97
CA PRO A 74 -0.63 -9.89 -8.16
C PRO A 74 -0.20 -9.92 -6.70
N GLU A 75 -0.11 -11.09 -6.07
CA GLU A 75 0.32 -11.23 -4.66
C GLU A 75 1.75 -10.73 -4.44
N LEU A 76 2.67 -11.07 -5.35
CA LEU A 76 4.05 -10.55 -5.31
C LEU A 76 4.10 -9.04 -5.52
N LEU A 77 3.27 -8.50 -6.41
CA LEU A 77 3.16 -7.05 -6.63
C LEU A 77 2.60 -6.34 -5.40
N GLU A 78 1.58 -6.90 -4.76
CA GLU A 78 0.98 -6.37 -3.53
C GLU A 78 1.99 -6.38 -2.37
N ASN A 79 2.74 -7.48 -2.22
CA ASN A 79 3.81 -7.59 -1.21
C ASN A 79 4.93 -6.57 -1.46
N ALA A 80 5.39 -6.44 -2.71
CA ALA A 80 6.42 -5.46 -3.07
C ALA A 80 5.95 -4.01 -2.83
N ASN A 81 4.70 -3.69 -3.17
CA ASN A 81 4.10 -2.39 -2.89
C ASN A 81 3.99 -2.12 -1.39
N SER A 82 3.62 -3.13 -0.60
CA SER A 82 3.54 -3.05 0.86
C SER A 82 4.91 -2.82 1.49
N GLU A 83 5.96 -3.47 1.00
CA GLU A 83 7.35 -3.25 1.45
C GLU A 83 7.85 -1.85 1.07
N LYS A 84 7.56 -1.41 -0.15
CA LYS A 84 7.87 -0.05 -0.61
C LYS A 84 7.21 1.00 0.29
N GLU A 85 5.92 0.83 0.59
CA GLU A 85 5.18 1.76 1.45
C GLU A 85 5.74 1.79 2.88
N ARG A 86 6.06 0.64 3.48
CA ARG A 86 6.73 0.57 4.80
C ARG A 86 8.04 1.34 4.82
N ARG A 87 8.90 1.12 3.81
CA ARG A 87 10.19 1.83 3.69
C ARG A 87 9.99 3.34 3.58
N HIS A 88 9.01 3.79 2.79
CA HIS A 88 8.70 5.21 2.66
C HIS A 88 8.20 5.84 3.99
N ILE A 89 7.43 5.10 4.78
CA ILE A 89 7.00 5.52 6.13
C ILE A 89 8.19 5.67 7.07
N GLU A 90 9.12 4.72 7.07
CA GLU A 90 10.34 4.76 7.88
C GLU A 90 11.22 5.95 7.49
N ASN A 91 11.47 6.12 6.19
CA ASN A 91 12.19 7.27 5.65
C ASN A 91 11.56 8.60 6.06
N TYR A 92 10.23 8.71 6.03
CA TYR A 92 9.53 9.92 6.46
C TYR A 92 9.74 10.20 7.95
N ARG A 93 9.60 9.19 8.81
CA ARG A 93 9.81 9.34 10.27
C ARG A 93 11.23 9.78 10.59
N GLU A 94 12.21 9.17 9.93
CA GLU A 94 13.62 9.53 10.07
C GLU A 94 13.89 10.96 9.58
N TYR A 95 13.41 11.31 8.37
CA TYR A 95 13.48 12.66 7.84
C TYR A 95 12.88 13.68 8.82
N LYS A 96 11.68 13.42 9.33
CA LYS A 96 10.99 14.32 10.26
C LYS A 96 11.80 14.55 11.54
N ASN A 97 12.32 13.47 12.13
CA ASN A 97 13.17 13.56 13.33
C ASN A 97 14.45 14.37 13.08
N LEU A 98 15.10 14.16 11.93
CA LEU A 98 16.32 14.89 11.55
C LEU A 98 16.02 16.36 11.26
N TRP A 99 14.91 16.66 10.60
CA TRP A 99 14.46 18.02 10.31
C TRP A 99 14.15 18.80 11.60
N GLU A 100 13.37 18.20 12.50
CA GLU A 100 13.05 18.77 13.82
C GLU A 100 14.31 18.97 14.69
N SER A 101 15.31 18.10 14.52
CA SER A 101 16.61 18.23 15.19
C SER A 101 17.59 19.18 14.47
N ASN A 102 17.17 19.86 13.41
CA ASN A 102 18.01 20.72 12.56
C ASN A 102 19.28 20.02 12.03
N LYS A 103 19.17 18.72 11.70
CA LYS A 103 20.23 17.86 11.16
C LYS A 103 20.11 17.64 9.65
N ILE A 104 19.32 18.45 8.95
CA ILE A 104 19.16 18.39 7.49
C ILE A 104 19.88 19.55 6.80
N GLU A 105 20.72 19.20 5.85
CA GLU A 105 21.26 20.09 4.81
C GLU A 105 20.40 19.97 3.54
N TRP A 106 20.30 21.05 2.78
CA TRP A 106 19.40 21.11 1.64
C TRP A 106 20.16 21.34 0.34
N GLY A 107 19.82 20.57 -0.69
CA GLY A 107 20.21 20.85 -2.07
C GLY A 107 19.41 21.99 -2.68
N GLU A 108 19.81 22.38 -3.90
CA GLU A 108 19.07 23.35 -4.70
C GLU A 108 17.72 22.76 -5.18
N PRO A 109 16.65 23.56 -5.23
CA PRO A 109 15.37 23.11 -5.73
C PRO A 109 15.43 22.88 -7.25
N VAL A 110 14.90 21.75 -7.70
CA VAL A 110 14.81 21.38 -9.12
C VAL A 110 13.36 21.17 -9.51
N LYS A 111 12.91 21.79 -10.61
CA LYS A 111 11.60 21.52 -11.19
C LYS A 111 11.65 20.21 -11.95
N LYS A 112 10.80 19.25 -11.58
CA LYS A 112 10.75 17.93 -12.20
C LYS A 112 9.33 17.39 -12.19
N ASN A 113 9.00 16.64 -13.23
CA ASN A 113 7.75 15.91 -13.26
C ASN A 113 7.94 14.51 -12.64
N VAL A 114 6.98 14.06 -11.83
CA VAL A 114 7.05 12.78 -11.10
C VAL A 114 5.78 11.95 -11.29
N ASN A 115 5.86 10.65 -11.04
CA ASN A 115 4.67 9.82 -10.94
C ASN A 115 4.02 10.02 -9.56
N GLY A 116 2.71 10.26 -9.53
CA GLY A 116 1.93 10.48 -8.32
C GLY A 116 1.98 9.31 -7.32
N ARG A 117 2.14 8.07 -7.79
CA ARG A 117 2.33 6.88 -6.93
C ARG A 117 3.63 6.91 -6.15
N ASP A 118 4.65 7.61 -6.64
CA ASP A 118 5.94 7.71 -5.96
C ASP A 118 5.93 8.79 -4.88
N ILE A 119 4.88 9.62 -4.81
CA ILE A 119 4.75 10.66 -3.80
C ILE A 119 4.27 10.04 -2.48
N VAL A 120 5.06 10.26 -1.44
CA VAL A 120 4.77 9.89 -0.06
C VAL A 120 3.96 11.02 0.58
N SER A 121 2.68 10.77 0.81
CA SER A 121 1.79 11.68 1.54
C SER A 121 1.96 11.50 3.06
N PRO A 122 1.94 12.57 3.87
CA PRO A 122 2.10 12.49 5.32
C PRO A 122 0.88 11.90 6.01
N GLU A 123 -0.21 11.64 5.28
CA GLU A 123 -1.41 10.94 5.78
C GLU A 123 -1.07 9.64 6.51
N LEU A 124 0.05 9.01 6.15
CA LEU A 124 0.57 7.78 6.76
C LEU A 124 1.08 7.98 8.20
N THR A 125 1.22 9.23 8.63
CA THR A 125 1.77 9.61 9.95
C THR A 125 0.97 10.65 10.71
N ASP A 126 0.10 11.40 10.02
CA ASP A 126 -0.77 12.39 10.62
C ASP A 126 -2.16 12.35 9.94
N PRO A 127 -3.17 11.78 10.63
CA PRO A 127 -4.52 11.61 10.09
C PRO A 127 -5.22 12.90 9.66
N GLN A 128 -4.77 14.08 10.12
CA GLN A 128 -5.35 15.34 9.67
C GLN A 128 -5.11 15.60 8.17
N TRP A 129 -4.06 15.00 7.61
CA TRP A 129 -3.72 15.08 6.18
C TRP A 129 -4.30 13.93 5.35
N SER A 130 -5.17 13.10 5.94
CA SER A 130 -5.81 12.02 5.22
C SER A 130 -6.90 12.54 4.28
N ALA A 131 -6.95 11.98 3.07
CA ALA A 131 -8.05 12.21 2.12
C ALA A 131 -9.45 11.86 2.69
N LYS A 132 -9.49 11.03 3.74
CA LYS A 132 -10.72 10.62 4.46
C LYS A 132 -11.21 11.68 5.45
N ASN A 133 -10.39 12.66 5.79
CA ASN A 133 -10.79 13.76 6.65
C ASN A 133 -11.57 14.80 5.83
N GLU A 134 -12.81 15.09 6.20
CA GLU A 134 -13.66 16.06 5.49
C GLU A 134 -13.04 17.46 5.44
N LYS A 135 -12.28 17.84 6.47
CA LYS A 135 -11.56 19.13 6.54
C LYS A 135 -10.32 19.17 5.67
N PHE A 136 -9.83 18.02 5.18
CA PHE A 136 -8.72 17.99 4.25
C PHE A 136 -9.14 18.76 2.99
N TRP A 137 -10.23 18.38 2.33
CA TRP A 137 -10.63 18.99 1.05
C TRP A 137 -11.23 20.39 1.16
N SER A 138 -11.69 20.79 2.35
CA SER A 138 -12.50 22.01 2.56
C SER A 138 -11.77 23.34 2.33
N HIS A 139 -10.47 23.34 2.01
CA HIS A 139 -9.66 24.56 1.89
C HIS A 139 -9.42 25.05 0.45
N HIS A 140 -9.61 24.22 -0.59
CA HIS A 140 -9.19 24.60 -1.96
C HIS A 140 -10.18 24.29 -3.10
N ALA A 141 -11.22 23.48 -2.90
CA ALA A 141 -12.30 23.31 -3.87
C ALA A 141 -13.65 23.15 -3.16
N LYS A 142 -14.75 23.35 -3.89
CA LYS A 142 -16.10 23.31 -3.32
C LYS A 142 -16.59 21.88 -3.13
N THR A 143 -16.11 20.93 -3.94
CA THR A 143 -16.47 19.49 -3.87
C THR A 143 -15.32 18.55 -4.32
N PHE A 144 -15.47 17.25 -4.06
CA PHE A 144 -14.53 16.21 -4.53
C PHE A 144 -14.57 16.02 -6.06
N GLU A 145 -15.75 16.18 -6.67
CA GLU A 145 -15.97 16.06 -8.11
C GLU A 145 -15.18 17.12 -8.90
N GLU A 146 -15.05 18.32 -8.36
CA GLU A 146 -14.21 19.37 -8.96
C GLU A 146 -12.73 18.92 -9.00
N TYR A 147 -12.19 18.39 -7.90
CA TYR A 147 -10.82 17.85 -7.88
C TYR A 147 -10.63 16.70 -8.87
N ARG A 148 -11.59 15.77 -8.92
CA ARG A 148 -11.56 14.68 -9.90
C ARG A 148 -11.44 15.21 -11.32
N SER A 149 -12.22 16.23 -11.68
CA SER A 149 -12.16 16.84 -13.01
C SER A 149 -10.78 17.44 -13.33
N TYR A 150 -10.07 17.95 -12.30
CA TYR A 150 -8.70 18.44 -12.48
C TYR A 150 -7.72 17.31 -12.76
N ALA A 151 -7.83 16.18 -12.04
CA ALA A 151 -7.01 15.00 -12.29
C ALA A 151 -7.21 14.45 -13.72
N GLU A 152 -8.46 14.31 -14.15
CA GLU A 152 -8.81 13.77 -15.47
C GLU A 152 -8.31 14.65 -16.64
N LYS A 153 -8.15 15.95 -16.42
CA LYS A 153 -7.68 16.91 -17.44
C LYS A 153 -6.17 17.09 -17.53
N LEU A 154 -5.40 16.56 -16.56
CA LEU A 154 -3.94 16.70 -16.58
C LEU A 154 -3.28 16.10 -17.85
N PRO A 155 -3.70 14.92 -18.37
CA PRO A 155 -3.17 14.40 -19.63
C PRO A 155 -3.37 15.34 -20.82
N GLN A 156 -4.56 15.95 -20.94
CA GLN A 156 -4.86 16.89 -22.02
C GLN A 156 -4.02 18.18 -21.93
N ILE A 157 -3.77 18.67 -20.71
CA ILE A 157 -2.88 19.81 -20.50
C ILE A 157 -1.46 19.49 -20.99
N LYS A 158 -0.95 18.30 -20.65
CA LYS A 158 0.38 17.86 -21.08
C LYS A 158 0.49 17.69 -22.58
N GLU A 159 -0.55 17.16 -23.20
CA GLU A 159 -0.61 17.06 -24.66
C GLU A 159 -0.52 18.44 -25.30
N GLN A 160 -1.21 19.46 -24.77
CA GLN A 160 -1.06 20.83 -25.29
C GLN A 160 0.36 21.38 -25.09
N LEU A 161 0.99 21.10 -23.93
CA LEU A 161 2.39 21.49 -23.68
C LEU A 161 3.37 20.78 -24.63
N SER A 162 3.16 19.49 -24.91
CA SER A 162 4.04 18.74 -25.84
C SER A 162 3.90 19.22 -27.28
N HIS A 163 2.76 19.82 -27.65
CA HIS A 163 2.56 20.52 -28.92
C HIS A 163 3.08 21.96 -28.92
N GLY A 164 3.79 22.40 -27.88
CA GLY A 164 4.47 23.70 -27.83
C GLY A 164 3.61 24.87 -27.33
N LYS A 165 2.37 24.62 -26.90
CA LYS A 165 1.53 25.65 -26.27
C LYS A 165 2.12 26.06 -24.93
N LYS A 166 2.06 27.34 -24.57
CA LYS A 166 2.53 27.83 -23.26
C LYS A 166 1.48 27.58 -22.18
N ILE A 167 1.92 27.31 -20.96
CA ILE A 167 0.98 27.01 -19.86
C ILE A 167 0.05 28.19 -19.56
N GLU A 168 0.53 29.42 -19.77
CA GLU A 168 -0.22 30.67 -19.65
C GLU A 168 -1.38 30.74 -20.64
N GLU A 169 -1.21 30.20 -21.84
CA GLU A 169 -2.28 30.14 -22.86
C GLU A 169 -3.32 29.07 -22.49
N ILE A 170 -2.88 27.94 -21.92
CA ILE A 170 -3.78 26.87 -21.45
C ILE A 170 -4.60 27.35 -20.25
N LYS A 171 -4.03 28.18 -19.37
CA LYS A 171 -4.73 28.78 -18.22
C LYS A 171 -5.91 29.68 -18.62
N LEU A 172 -5.92 30.21 -19.83
CA LEU A 172 -7.02 31.03 -20.39
C LEU A 172 -8.11 30.18 -21.07
N ASP A 173 -7.88 28.89 -21.24
CA ASP A 173 -8.83 27.98 -21.89
C ASP A 173 -10.08 27.76 -21.02
N LYS A 174 -11.27 27.77 -21.64
CA LYS A 174 -12.54 27.62 -20.91
C LYS A 174 -12.71 26.24 -20.28
N GLU A 175 -12.09 25.20 -20.85
CA GLU A 175 -12.23 23.82 -20.41
C GLU A 175 -11.07 23.38 -19.51
N LEU A 176 -9.84 23.76 -19.88
CA LEU A 176 -8.62 23.36 -19.20
C LEU A 176 -8.10 24.37 -18.19
N GLY A 177 -8.54 25.64 -18.26
CA GLY A 177 -7.93 26.74 -17.50
C GLY A 177 -7.92 26.52 -16.00
N ALA A 178 -9.02 26.02 -15.42
CA ALA A 178 -9.09 25.72 -13.98
C ALA A 178 -8.10 24.60 -13.57
N SER A 179 -8.02 23.52 -14.37
CA SER A 179 -7.10 22.42 -14.11
C SER A 179 -5.63 22.82 -14.33
N ALA A 180 -5.35 23.64 -15.35
CA ALA A 180 -4.03 24.18 -15.60
C ALA A 180 -3.57 25.12 -14.46
N ASN A 181 -4.46 25.96 -13.95
CA ASN A 181 -4.19 26.78 -12.76
C ASN A 181 -3.97 25.93 -11.51
N PHE A 182 -4.68 24.80 -11.37
CA PHE A 182 -4.51 23.89 -10.25
C PHE A 182 -3.13 23.22 -10.27
N TRP A 183 -2.76 22.57 -11.38
CA TRP A 183 -1.51 21.81 -11.49
C TRP A 183 -0.27 22.69 -11.64
N TYR A 184 -0.36 23.76 -12.44
CA TYR A 184 0.76 24.66 -12.75
C TYR A 184 0.59 26.04 -12.09
N SER A 185 0.09 26.07 -10.85
CA SER A 185 0.01 27.32 -10.10
C SER A 185 1.40 27.89 -9.80
N GLU A 186 1.46 29.17 -9.42
CA GLU A 186 2.72 29.80 -8.98
C GLU A 186 3.35 29.12 -7.76
N ARG A 187 2.54 28.39 -6.98
CA ARG A 187 2.99 27.59 -5.83
C ARG A 187 3.10 26.13 -6.28
N PRO A 188 4.28 25.61 -6.63
CA PRO A 188 4.42 24.22 -7.03
C PRO A 188 4.06 23.25 -5.89
N ILE A 189 3.87 21.99 -6.26
CA ILE A 189 3.90 20.90 -5.28
C ILE A 189 5.36 20.75 -4.85
N LYS A 190 5.62 20.96 -3.57
CA LYS A 190 6.97 20.93 -3.03
C LYS A 190 7.25 19.59 -2.39
N LEU A 191 8.23 18.90 -2.94
CA LEU A 191 8.65 17.59 -2.49
C LEU A 191 10.06 17.68 -1.90
N THR A 192 10.27 16.97 -0.81
CA THR A 192 11.59 16.66 -0.28
C THR A 192 11.99 15.28 -0.76
N GLN A 193 13.12 15.20 -1.46
CA GLN A 193 13.74 13.92 -1.75
C GLN A 193 14.65 13.53 -0.57
N TYR A 194 14.27 12.46 0.13
CA TYR A 194 15.07 11.87 1.19
C TYR A 194 15.26 10.38 0.91
N LYS A 195 16.51 9.97 0.70
CA LYS A 195 16.83 8.62 0.20
C LYS A 195 16.06 8.35 -1.11
N ASP A 196 15.29 7.26 -1.15
CA ASP A 196 14.44 6.88 -2.28
C ASP A 196 12.98 7.38 -2.16
N SER A 197 12.67 8.22 -1.16
CA SER A 197 11.32 8.75 -0.94
C SER A 197 11.16 10.17 -1.48
N LEU A 198 10.02 10.45 -2.13
CA LEU A 198 9.57 11.79 -2.49
C LEU A 198 8.45 12.23 -1.54
N ILE A 199 8.80 12.99 -0.51
CA ILE A 199 7.88 13.36 0.58
C ILE A 199 7.29 14.73 0.30
N VAL A 200 5.96 14.90 0.36
CA VAL A 200 5.38 16.25 0.35
C VAL A 200 5.51 16.88 1.75
N THR A 201 6.15 18.05 1.83
CA THR A 201 6.56 18.64 3.12
C THR A 201 6.10 20.08 3.32
N GLU A 202 5.89 20.86 2.25
CA GLU A 202 5.58 22.30 2.37
C GLU A 202 4.24 22.67 1.75
N SER A 203 4.04 22.35 0.46
CA SER A 203 2.88 22.79 -0.30
C SER A 203 2.40 21.76 -1.31
N GLY A 204 1.10 21.77 -1.55
CA GLY A 204 0.47 20.91 -2.56
C GLY A 204 0.02 19.55 -2.06
N PHE A 205 -0.22 19.37 -0.76
CA PHE A 205 -0.75 18.13 -0.17
C PHE A 205 -1.97 17.59 -0.93
N HIS A 206 -2.97 18.41 -1.23
CA HIS A 206 -4.16 18.00 -2.00
C HIS A 206 -3.81 17.51 -3.40
N ARG A 207 -2.88 18.20 -4.08
CA ARG A 207 -2.44 17.84 -5.43
C ARG A 207 -1.64 16.55 -5.43
N ALA A 208 -0.75 16.37 -4.46
CA ALA A 208 0.00 15.14 -4.24
C ALA A 208 -0.92 13.96 -3.93
N THR A 209 -1.85 14.14 -2.99
CA THR A 209 -2.86 13.12 -2.63
C THR A 209 -3.73 12.78 -3.84
N LEU A 210 -4.22 13.78 -4.57
CA LEU A 210 -5.02 13.57 -5.77
C LEU A 210 -4.23 12.83 -6.86
N ALA A 211 -2.97 13.23 -7.08
CA ALA A 211 -2.09 12.54 -8.03
C ALA A 211 -1.86 11.07 -7.67
N LYS A 212 -1.67 10.77 -6.39
CA LYS A 212 -1.54 9.39 -5.90
C LYS A 212 -2.84 8.59 -6.08
N MET A 213 -3.98 9.16 -5.72
CA MET A 213 -5.30 8.52 -5.85
C MET A 213 -5.63 8.12 -7.29
N TYR A 214 -5.28 8.97 -8.25
CA TYR A 214 -5.59 8.77 -9.67
C TYR A 214 -4.42 8.23 -10.49
N ASP A 215 -3.32 7.80 -9.86
CA ASP A 215 -2.12 7.27 -10.55
C ASP A 215 -1.65 8.20 -11.68
N LEU A 216 -1.59 9.50 -11.40
CA LEU A 216 -1.22 10.49 -12.40
C LEU A 216 0.29 10.42 -12.66
N ASN A 217 0.66 10.24 -13.93
CA ASN A 217 2.05 10.39 -14.37
C ASN A 217 2.42 11.87 -14.47
N ASP A 218 3.71 12.17 -14.71
CA ASP A 218 4.34 13.50 -14.91
C ASP A 218 3.66 14.69 -14.21
N VAL A 219 3.40 14.55 -12.92
CA VAL A 219 2.86 15.59 -12.07
C VAL A 219 3.94 16.67 -11.92
N PRO A 220 3.65 17.96 -12.18
CA PRO A 220 4.64 19.03 -12.07
C PRO A 220 4.98 19.31 -10.60
N THR A 221 6.26 19.23 -10.25
CA THR A 221 6.73 19.41 -8.87
C THR A 221 8.03 20.23 -8.81
N GLU A 222 8.32 20.73 -7.62
CA GLU A 222 9.63 21.27 -7.23
C GLU A 222 10.20 20.35 -6.15
N ILE A 223 11.39 19.80 -6.40
CA ILE A 223 12.02 18.81 -5.54
C ILE A 223 13.25 19.45 -4.90
N LYS A 224 13.38 19.31 -3.58
CA LYS A 224 14.57 19.68 -2.83
C LYS A 224 15.18 18.45 -2.19
N GLU A 225 16.45 18.19 -2.44
CA GLU A 225 17.15 17.07 -1.80
C GLU A 225 17.48 17.41 -0.34
N ALA A 226 17.23 16.45 0.55
CA ALA A 226 17.57 16.52 1.97
C ALA A 226 18.74 15.58 2.27
N TYR A 227 19.82 16.14 2.82
CA TYR A 227 21.00 15.41 3.26
C TYR A 227 21.14 15.47 4.77
N ILE A 228 21.76 14.46 5.35
CA ILE A 228 22.11 14.49 6.78
C ILE A 228 23.34 15.40 6.94
N LYS A 229 23.23 16.42 7.79
CA LYS A 229 24.37 17.27 8.17
C LYS A 229 25.50 16.39 8.71
N LYS A 230 26.72 16.64 8.22
CA LYS A 230 27.93 15.97 8.69
C LYS A 230 28.35 16.45 10.07
#